data_AF-A0A2E5WNR6-F1
#
_entry.id   AF-A0A2E5WNR6-F1
#
_cell.length_a   1.000
_cell.length_b   1.000
_cell.length_c   1.000
_cell.angle_alpha   90.00
_cell.angle_beta   90.00
_cell.angle_gamma   90.00
#
_symmetry.space_group_name_H-M   'P 1'
#
loop_
_entity.id
_entity.type
_entity.pdbx_description
1 polymer ?
#
loop_
_entity_poly.entity_id
_entity_poly.type
_entity_poly.pdbx_seq_one_letter_code
_entity_poly.pdbx_strand_id
1 'polypeptide(L)'
;MFSISKIKTLPIIKKYEIIKRCQLKPLTKYHKLCLSFIIPHGSTDILVFDKIKVIQNYLFSFAIFNLFEVYLKYIFLFLFSVFHIRNDVTTNSQLFKILYSIGIHSSWVIFPEFSLTYLTWIHTIIHYSRVLPLLNKSQICSIIICTLLAFIVVNDTYFQHYIDESLWIPLIIGHILNNR
;
A
#
# COMPACT_ATOMS: atom_id res chain seq x y z
N MET A 1 24.83 6.99 16.79
CA MET A 1 23.61 6.45 17.41
C MET A 1 22.56 7.57 17.42
N PHE A 2 21.50 7.49 16.60
CA PHE A 2 20.43 8.50 16.63
C PHE A 2 19.60 8.29 17.90
N SER A 3 19.39 9.34 18.71
CA SER A 3 18.50 9.22 19.87
C SER A 3 17.07 8.97 19.39
N ILE A 4 16.32 8.11 20.11
CA ILE A 4 14.91 7.82 19.83
C ILE A 4 14.08 9.10 19.74
N SER A 5 14.46 10.14 20.51
CA SER A 5 13.83 11.46 20.45
C SER A 5 13.97 12.14 19.09
N LYS A 6 15.09 11.98 18.37
CA LYS A 6 15.27 12.54 17.02
C LYS A 6 14.43 11.81 15.98
N ILE A 7 14.28 10.48 16.09
CA ILE A 7 13.46 9.69 15.16
C ILE A 7 11.99 10.16 15.20
N LYS A 8 11.45 10.40 16.40
CA LYS A 8 10.08 10.91 16.58
C LYS A 8 9.84 12.30 15.98
N THR A 9 10.89 13.03 15.61
CA THR A 9 10.75 14.33 14.95
C THR A 9 10.64 14.26 13.43
N LEU A 10 10.84 13.08 12.82
CA LEU A 10 10.76 12.91 11.37
C LEU A 10 9.36 13.31 10.86
N PRO A 11 9.26 14.03 9.72
CA PRO A 11 7.97 14.48 9.18
C PRO A 11 6.96 13.35 8.99
N ILE A 12 7.41 12.17 8.55
CA ILE A 12 6.54 10.99 8.37
C ILE A 12 5.96 10.49 9.70
N ILE A 13 6.76 10.51 10.79
CA ILE A 13 6.29 10.09 12.11
C ILE A 13 5.37 11.16 12.72
N LYS A 14 5.72 12.44 12.60
CA LYS A 14 4.85 13.54 13.04
C LYS A 14 3.51 13.49 12.32
N LYS A 15 3.51 13.24 11.02
CA LYS A 15 2.29 13.12 10.21
C LYS A 15 1.51 11.85 10.57
N TYR A 16 2.16 10.72 10.85
CA TYR A 16 1.50 9.54 11.43
C TYR A 16 0.80 9.86 12.75
N GLU A 17 1.48 10.52 13.69
CA GLU A 17 0.90 10.91 14.98
C GLU A 17 -0.30 11.84 14.78
N ILE A 18 -0.22 12.75 13.81
CA ILE A 18 -1.36 13.61 13.42
C ILE A 18 -2.47 12.76 12.80
N ILE A 19 -2.19 11.85 11.88
CA ILE A 19 -3.18 10.97 11.24
C ILE A 19 -3.86 10.10 12.30
N LYS A 20 -3.12 9.47 13.21
CA LYS A 20 -3.65 8.69 14.33
C LYS A 20 -4.58 9.51 15.23
N ARG A 21 -4.25 10.78 15.47
CA ARG A 21 -5.05 11.69 16.32
C ARG A 21 -6.20 12.37 15.57
N CYS A 22 -6.08 12.52 14.25
CA CYS A 22 -7.03 13.23 13.38
C CYS A 22 -7.86 12.31 12.48
N GLN A 23 -7.67 10.98 12.53
CA GLN A 23 -8.51 9.93 11.91
C GLN A 23 -9.92 9.85 12.50
N LEU A 24 -10.39 10.93 13.14
CA LEU A 24 -11.76 11.08 13.63
C LEU A 24 -12.74 11.45 12.50
N LYS A 25 -12.27 11.71 11.28
CA LYS A 25 -13.15 11.96 10.13
C LYS A 25 -13.44 10.67 9.37
N PRO A 26 -14.71 10.30 9.16
CA PRO A 26 -15.06 9.10 8.41
C PRO A 26 -14.58 9.22 6.96
N LEU A 27 -14.22 8.07 6.36
CA LEU A 27 -13.82 8.01 4.96
C LEU A 27 -14.94 8.54 4.05
N THR A 28 -14.60 9.46 3.15
CA THR A 28 -15.54 9.94 2.12
C THR A 28 -15.86 8.83 1.14
N LYS A 29 -16.98 8.94 0.41
CA LYS A 29 -17.34 7.98 -0.65
C LYS A 29 -16.22 7.81 -1.69
N TYR A 30 -15.49 8.89 -1.99
CA TYR A 30 -14.34 8.86 -2.89
C TYR A 30 -13.19 8.02 -2.32
N HIS A 31 -12.83 8.20 -1.04
CA HIS A 31 -11.79 7.38 -0.40
C HIS A 31 -12.15 5.90 -0.39
N LYS A 32 -13.41 5.59 -0.11
CA LYS A 32 -13.93 4.21 -0.12
C LYS A 32 -13.82 3.57 -1.49
N LEU A 33 -14.19 4.31 -2.54
CA LEU A 33 -14.02 3.87 -3.93
C LEU A 33 -12.55 3.64 -4.27
N CYS A 34 -11.66 4.56 -3.88
CA CYS A 34 -10.23 4.40 -4.12
C CYS A 34 -9.70 3.11 -3.46
N LEU A 35 -10.03 2.90 -2.18
CA LEU A 35 -9.64 1.70 -1.43
C LEU A 35 -10.23 0.42 -2.02
N SER A 36 -11.46 0.45 -2.56
CA SER A 36 -12.05 -0.75 -3.16
C SER A 36 -11.33 -1.22 -4.42
N PHE A 37 -10.66 -0.32 -5.16
CA PHE A 37 -9.77 -0.70 -6.27
C PHE A 37 -8.39 -1.11 -5.79
N ILE A 38 -7.87 -0.42 -4.77
CA ILE A 38 -6.54 -0.69 -4.23
C ILE A 38 -6.53 -2.05 -3.51
N ILE A 39 -7.44 -2.36 -2.60
CA ILE A 39 -7.33 -3.59 -1.79
C ILE A 39 -7.22 -4.88 -2.66
N PRO A 40 -8.07 -5.09 -3.68
CA PRO A 40 -7.99 -6.29 -4.52
C PRO A 40 -6.78 -6.34 -5.45
N HIS A 41 -6.10 -5.22 -5.76
CA HIS A 41 -4.94 -5.31 -6.67
C HIS A 41 -3.83 -6.18 -6.06
N GLY A 42 -3.64 -6.09 -4.74
CA GLY A 42 -2.66 -6.91 -4.04
C GLY A 42 -2.98 -8.41 -4.04
N SER A 43 -4.26 -8.79 -4.11
CA SER A 43 -4.65 -10.21 -4.11
C SER A 43 -4.35 -10.91 -5.43
N THR A 44 -4.08 -10.15 -6.50
CA THR A 44 -3.68 -10.71 -7.79
C THR A 44 -2.36 -11.48 -7.73
N ASP A 45 -1.52 -11.23 -6.72
CA ASP A 45 -0.27 -11.96 -6.52
C ASP A 45 -0.47 -13.47 -6.49
N ILE A 46 -1.52 -13.93 -5.82
CA ILE A 46 -1.86 -15.36 -5.67
C ILE A 46 -2.24 -16.00 -7.02
N LEU A 47 -2.74 -15.18 -7.94
CA LEU A 47 -3.21 -15.63 -9.26
C LEU A 47 -2.10 -15.63 -10.30
N VAL A 48 -1.09 -14.77 -10.15
CA VAL A 48 -0.06 -14.52 -11.17
C VAL A 48 1.29 -15.14 -10.81
N PHE A 49 1.71 -15.06 -9.54
CA PHE A 49 3.06 -15.43 -9.13
C PHE A 49 3.12 -16.84 -8.53
N ASP A 50 4.35 -17.33 -8.35
CA ASP A 50 4.60 -18.62 -7.70
C ASP A 50 4.03 -18.64 -6.27
N LYS A 51 3.16 -19.62 -6.00
CA LYS A 51 2.38 -19.69 -4.75
C LYS A 51 3.28 -19.83 -3.53
N ILE A 52 4.38 -20.59 -3.63
CA ILE A 52 5.30 -20.81 -2.52
C ILE A 52 5.99 -19.49 -2.18
N LYS A 53 6.52 -18.78 -3.19
CA LYS A 53 7.14 -17.46 -3.01
C LYS A 53 6.18 -16.43 -2.44
N VAL A 54 4.94 -16.39 -2.93
CA VAL A 54 3.88 -15.49 -2.42
C VAL A 54 3.64 -15.75 -0.93
N ILE A 55 3.39 -17.01 -0.55
CA ILE A 55 3.15 -17.38 0.85
C ILE A 55 4.36 -17.01 1.72
N GLN A 56 5.59 -17.31 1.27
CA GLN A 56 6.81 -16.96 1.99
C GLN A 56 6.93 -15.45 2.21
N ASN A 57 6.69 -14.63 1.19
CA ASN A 57 6.79 -13.17 1.28
C ASN A 57 5.74 -12.58 2.23
N TYR A 58 4.49 -13.05 2.16
CA TYR A 58 3.44 -12.59 3.07
C TYR A 58 3.69 -13.04 4.51
N LEU A 59 4.11 -14.29 4.73
CA LEU A 59 4.44 -14.80 6.07
C LEU A 59 5.67 -14.08 6.65
N PHE A 60 6.72 -13.90 5.86
CA PHE A 60 7.91 -13.14 6.27
C PHE A 60 7.54 -11.72 6.66
N SER A 61 6.76 -11.03 5.82
CA SER A 61 6.29 -9.68 6.13
C SER A 61 5.48 -9.67 7.43
N PHE A 62 4.52 -10.58 7.59
CA PHE A 62 3.68 -10.63 8.79
C PHE A 62 4.50 -10.94 10.05
N ALA A 63 5.40 -11.92 10.00
CA ALA A 63 6.22 -12.33 11.13
C ALA A 63 7.21 -11.24 11.55
N ILE A 64 7.87 -10.59 10.60
CA ILE A 64 8.87 -9.56 10.90
C ILE A 64 8.22 -8.26 11.33
N PHE A 65 7.23 -7.77 10.59
CA PHE A 65 6.69 -6.43 10.85
C PHE A 65 5.84 -6.38 12.09
N ASN A 66 5.17 -7.46 12.50
CA ASN A 66 4.40 -7.45 13.75
C ASN A 66 5.26 -7.38 15.02
N LEU A 67 6.56 -7.69 14.92
CA LEU A 67 7.50 -7.53 16.04
C LEU A 67 7.99 -6.10 16.20
N PHE A 68 7.80 -5.23 15.19
CA PHE A 68 8.22 -3.84 15.24
C PHE A 68 7.17 -2.93 15.85
N GLU A 69 7.65 -1.90 16.56
CA GLU A 69 6.80 -0.78 16.97
C GLU A 69 6.15 -0.10 15.76
N VAL A 70 4.95 0.43 15.95
CA VAL A 70 4.13 0.96 14.85
C VAL A 70 4.87 2.03 14.04
N TYR A 71 5.62 2.93 14.67
CA TYR A 71 6.37 3.97 13.93
C TYR A 71 7.45 3.39 13.00
N LEU A 72 8.08 2.27 13.37
CA LEU A 72 9.04 1.57 12.51
C LEU A 72 8.32 0.93 11.32
N LYS A 73 7.14 0.34 11.52
CA LYS A 73 6.31 -0.19 10.42
C LYS A 73 6.05 0.88 9.35
N TYR A 74 5.73 2.11 9.76
CA TYR A 74 5.52 3.23 8.82
C TYR A 74 6.79 3.68 8.12
N ILE A 75 7.94 3.73 8.81
CA ILE A 75 9.23 4.02 8.16
C ILE A 75 9.53 2.97 7.10
N PHE A 76 9.39 1.69 7.43
CA PHE A 76 9.62 0.62 6.47
C PHE A 76 8.64 0.67 5.31
N LEU A 77 7.34 0.87 5.57
CA LEU A 77 6.35 1.04 4.52
C LEU A 77 6.77 2.13 3.54
N PHE A 78 7.17 3.31 4.05
CA PHE A 78 7.65 4.41 3.22
C PHE A 78 8.86 4.03 2.38
N LEU A 79 9.84 3.34 2.95
CA LEU A 79 11.04 2.91 2.20
C LEU A 79 10.68 1.87 1.12
N PHE A 80 9.89 0.86 1.47
CA PHE A 80 9.44 -0.17 0.53
C PHE A 80 8.60 0.43 -0.60
N SER A 81 7.69 1.37 -0.28
CA SER A 81 6.85 2.01 -1.27
C SER A 81 7.63 2.91 -2.22
N VAL A 82 8.67 3.61 -1.75
CA VAL A 82 9.59 4.36 -2.63
C VAL A 82 10.25 3.44 -3.65
N PHE A 83 10.76 2.28 -3.21
CA PHE A 83 11.39 1.31 -4.10
C PHE A 83 10.40 0.62 -5.04
N HIS A 84 9.13 0.52 -4.66
CA HIS A 84 8.06 -0.08 -5.47
C HIS A 84 7.61 0.85 -6.59
N ILE A 85 7.17 2.05 -6.25
CA ILE A 85 6.52 3.01 -7.17
C ILE A 85 7.49 3.57 -8.22
N ARG A 86 8.80 3.46 -8.01
CA ARG A 86 9.80 3.82 -9.03
C ARG A 86 9.59 3.05 -10.34
N ASN A 87 8.95 1.88 -10.29
CA ASN A 87 8.65 1.02 -11.43
C ASN A 87 7.35 1.41 -12.18
N ASP A 88 6.65 2.45 -11.73
CA ASP A 88 5.50 3.01 -12.45
C ASP A 88 5.94 3.81 -13.68
N VAL A 89 7.21 4.25 -13.73
CA VAL A 89 7.77 4.99 -14.87
C VAL A 89 8.65 4.09 -15.73
N THR A 90 8.38 4.09 -17.03
CA THR A 90 9.09 3.31 -18.07
C THR A 90 10.29 4.09 -18.63
N THR A 91 11.27 4.44 -17.78
CA THR A 91 12.53 5.05 -18.22
C THR A 91 13.74 4.14 -17.96
N ASN A 92 14.80 4.29 -18.76
CA ASN A 92 16.06 3.58 -18.55
C ASN A 92 16.91 4.20 -17.42
N SER A 93 16.66 5.47 -17.06
CA SER A 93 17.42 6.15 -16.00
C SER A 93 16.94 5.72 -14.61
N GLN A 94 17.78 4.95 -13.91
CA GLN A 94 17.49 4.53 -12.55
C GLN A 94 17.42 5.71 -11.57
N LEU A 95 18.24 6.74 -11.80
CA LEU A 95 18.18 7.98 -11.03
C LEU A 95 16.81 8.66 -11.17
N PHE A 96 16.30 8.76 -12.40
CA PHE A 96 14.99 9.38 -12.64
C PHE A 96 13.86 8.61 -11.96
N LYS A 97 13.86 7.27 -12.02
CA LYS A 97 12.87 6.43 -11.32
C LYS A 97 12.84 6.70 -9.82
N ILE A 98 14.03 6.78 -9.20
CA ILE A 98 14.16 7.04 -7.77
C ILE A 98 13.68 8.46 -7.44
N LEU A 99 14.11 9.47 -8.20
CA LEU A 99 13.70 10.86 -7.99
C LEU A 99 12.19 11.04 -8.16
N TYR A 100 11.59 10.40 -9.17
CA TYR A 100 10.15 10.37 -9.37
C TYR A 100 9.43 9.83 -8.13
N SER A 101 9.84 8.64 -7.66
CA SER A 101 9.19 8.01 -6.52
C SER A 101 9.36 8.82 -5.24
N ILE A 102 10.54 9.38 -4.98
CA ILE A 102 10.78 10.30 -3.86
C ILE A 102 9.88 11.54 -3.96
N GLY A 103 9.74 12.12 -5.16
CA GLY A 103 8.87 13.28 -5.40
C GLY A 103 7.41 12.97 -5.09
N ILE A 104 6.89 11.85 -5.59
CA ILE A 104 5.52 11.37 -5.31
C ILE A 104 5.34 11.18 -3.79
N HIS A 105 6.25 10.47 -3.12
CA HIS A 105 6.14 10.24 -1.67
C HIS A 105 6.27 11.52 -0.84
N SER A 106 7.10 12.47 -1.27
CA SER A 106 7.22 13.78 -0.62
C SER A 106 5.90 14.55 -0.72
N SER A 107 5.21 14.45 -1.86
CA SER A 107 3.87 15.05 -2.02
C SER A 107 2.86 14.47 -1.03
N TRP A 108 2.95 13.18 -0.68
CA TRP A 108 2.03 12.53 0.26
C TRP A 108 2.24 12.95 1.71
N VAL A 109 3.47 13.31 2.07
CA VAL A 109 3.76 13.89 3.39
C VAL A 109 3.01 15.22 3.56
N ILE A 110 2.89 15.98 2.47
CA ILE A 110 2.20 17.28 2.45
C ILE A 110 0.68 17.08 2.27
N PHE A 111 0.26 16.27 1.30
CA PHE A 111 -1.12 15.99 0.89
C PHE A 111 -1.41 14.48 0.86
N PRO A 112 -1.71 13.85 2.01
CA PRO A 112 -1.91 12.40 2.11
C PRO A 112 -3.05 11.87 1.23
N GLU A 113 -4.11 12.64 1.00
CA GLU A 113 -5.26 12.25 0.18
C GLU A 113 -4.87 12.02 -1.29
N PHE A 114 -3.77 12.64 -1.74
CA PHE A 114 -3.21 12.41 -3.05
C PHE A 114 -2.64 10.99 -3.20
N SER A 115 -2.23 10.34 -2.11
CA SER A 115 -1.73 8.96 -2.17
C SER A 115 -2.80 8.00 -2.64
N LEU A 116 -4.04 8.12 -2.14
CA LEU A 116 -5.16 7.27 -2.57
C LEU A 116 -5.48 7.50 -4.04
N THR A 117 -5.54 8.76 -4.46
CA THR A 117 -5.81 9.13 -5.86
C THR A 117 -4.74 8.56 -6.80
N TYR A 118 -3.46 8.77 -6.47
CA TYR A 118 -2.35 8.23 -7.25
C TYR A 118 -2.40 6.70 -7.31
N LEU A 119 -2.57 6.05 -6.15
CA LEU A 119 -2.58 4.60 -6.07
C LEU A 119 -3.72 3.99 -6.87
N THR A 120 -4.93 4.54 -6.80
CA THR A 120 -6.08 4.03 -7.55
C THR A 120 -5.94 4.25 -9.05
N TRP A 121 -5.63 5.48 -9.49
CA TRP A 121 -5.77 5.85 -10.90
C TRP A 121 -4.50 5.69 -11.72
N ILE A 122 -3.33 5.63 -11.08
CA ILE A 122 -2.06 5.47 -11.79
C ILE A 122 -1.50 4.10 -11.47
N HIS A 123 -1.16 3.86 -10.21
CA HIS A 123 -0.46 2.65 -9.81
C HIS A 123 -1.25 1.36 -10.09
N THR A 124 -2.49 1.28 -9.61
CA THR A 124 -3.35 0.11 -9.78
C THR A 124 -3.71 -0.12 -11.25
N ILE A 125 -3.89 0.94 -12.06
CA ILE A 125 -4.13 0.79 -13.51
C ILE A 125 -2.90 0.21 -14.21
N ILE A 126 -1.71 0.73 -13.92
CA ILE A 126 -0.44 0.20 -14.46
C ILE A 126 -0.28 -1.27 -14.07
N HIS A 127 -0.56 -1.62 -12.81
CA HIS A 127 -0.52 -3.00 -12.33
C HIS A 127 -1.49 -3.91 -13.11
N TYR A 128 -2.77 -3.53 -13.21
CA TYR A 128 -3.75 -4.33 -13.95
C TYR A 128 -3.45 -4.44 -15.44
N SER A 129 -2.86 -3.41 -16.06
CA SER A 129 -2.42 -3.50 -17.47
C SER A 129 -1.40 -4.62 -17.70
N ARG A 130 -0.59 -4.96 -16.68
CA ARG A 130 0.41 -6.03 -16.72
C ARG A 130 -0.20 -7.39 -16.33
N VAL A 131 -1.11 -7.39 -15.37
CA VAL A 131 -1.68 -8.62 -14.78
C VAL A 131 -2.84 -9.19 -15.59
N LEU A 132 -3.79 -8.38 -16.05
CA LEU A 132 -5.00 -8.87 -16.72
C LEU A 132 -4.72 -9.76 -17.95
N PRO A 133 -3.69 -9.49 -18.79
CA PRO A 133 -3.35 -10.39 -19.90
C PRO A 133 -2.94 -11.81 -19.48
N LEU A 134 -2.52 -12.00 -18.21
CA LEU A 134 -2.07 -13.29 -17.67
C LEU A 134 -3.22 -14.11 -17.05
N LEU A 135 -4.41 -13.53 -16.95
CA LEU A 135 -5.54 -14.11 -16.23
C LEU A 135 -6.62 -14.62 -17.18
N ASN A 136 -7.28 -15.70 -16.79
CA ASN A 136 -8.48 -16.16 -17.47
C ASN A 136 -9.73 -15.37 -17.02
N LYS A 137 -10.84 -15.51 -17.77
CA LYS A 137 -12.09 -14.78 -17.50
C LYS A 137 -12.63 -14.98 -16.09
N SER A 138 -12.51 -16.19 -15.53
CA SER A 138 -12.99 -16.48 -14.16
C SER A 138 -12.20 -15.72 -13.11
N GLN A 139 -10.87 -15.67 -13.25
CA GLN A 139 -9.98 -14.89 -12.39
C GLN A 139 -10.23 -13.38 -12.50
N ILE A 140 -10.55 -12.89 -13.70
CA ILE A 140 -10.93 -11.48 -13.89
C ILE A 140 -12.26 -11.18 -13.17
N CYS A 141 -13.26 -12.06 -13.33
CA CYS A 141 -14.54 -11.93 -12.63
C CYS A 141 -14.35 -11.95 -11.10
N SER A 142 -13.45 -12.79 -10.56
CA SER A 142 -13.19 -12.83 -9.12
C SER A 142 -12.57 -11.52 -8.62
N ILE A 143 -11.68 -10.88 -9.38
CA ILE A 143 -11.12 -9.56 -9.03
C ILE A 143 -12.23 -8.48 -8.99
N ILE A 144 -13.14 -8.48 -9.96
CA ILE A 144 -14.28 -7.55 -9.99
C ILE A 144 -15.17 -7.77 -8.77
N ILE A 145 -15.50 -9.02 -8.44
CA ILE A 145 -16.28 -9.36 -7.25
C ILE A 145 -15.55 -8.90 -5.98
N CYS A 146 -14.24 -9.16 -5.87
CA CYS A 146 -13.44 -8.69 -4.74
C CYS A 146 -13.43 -7.16 -4.62
N THR A 147 -13.45 -6.42 -5.73
CA THR A 147 -13.56 -4.95 -5.76
C THR A 147 -14.89 -4.50 -5.18
N LEU A 148 -16.00 -5.13 -5.57
CA LEU A 148 -17.32 -4.80 -5.03
C LEU A 148 -17.43 -5.15 -3.54
N LEU A 149 -16.91 -6.32 -3.14
CA LEU A 149 -16.89 -6.73 -1.73
C LEU A 149 -16.02 -5.81 -0.88
N ALA A 150 -14.84 -5.39 -1.38
CA ALA A 150 -13.98 -4.44 -0.69
C ALA A 150 -14.70 -3.11 -0.46
N PHE A 151 -15.48 -2.62 -1.42
CA PHE A 151 -16.29 -1.41 -1.23
C PHE A 151 -17.30 -1.54 -0.07
N ILE A 152 -17.91 -2.72 0.09
CA ILE A 152 -18.84 -3.01 1.19
C ILE A 152 -18.08 -3.10 2.52
N VAL A 153 -16.99 -3.86 2.58
CA VAL A 153 -16.21 -4.09 3.81
C VAL A 153 -15.60 -2.79 4.35
N VAL A 154 -15.16 -1.88 3.46
CA VAL A 154 -14.62 -0.57 3.87
C VAL A 154 -15.70 0.33 4.51
N ASN A 155 -16.99 -0.03 4.45
CA ASN A 155 -18.04 0.63 5.22
C ASN A 155 -18.21 0.11 6.65
N ASP A 156 -17.59 -1.02 7.00
CA ASP A 156 -17.74 -1.66 8.30
C ASP A 156 -16.90 -0.95 9.38
N THR A 157 -17.45 -0.80 10.59
CA THR A 157 -16.72 -0.26 11.75
C THR A 157 -15.55 -1.15 12.17
N TYR A 158 -15.60 -2.46 11.92
CA TYR A 158 -14.48 -3.37 12.15
C TYR A 158 -13.26 -3.06 11.27
N PHE A 159 -13.48 -2.51 10.07
CA PHE A 159 -12.39 -2.07 9.20
C PHE A 159 -11.58 -0.93 9.83
N GLN A 160 -12.21 -0.10 10.66
CA GLN A 160 -11.54 0.99 11.35
C GLN A 160 -10.53 0.48 12.38
N HIS A 161 -10.90 -0.55 13.16
CA HIS A 161 -9.98 -1.18 14.12
C HIS A 161 -8.74 -1.78 13.44
N TYR A 162 -8.95 -2.41 12.28
CA TYR A 162 -7.86 -2.96 11.46
C TYR A 162 -6.88 -1.88 10.97
N ILE A 163 -7.38 -0.68 10.67
CA ILE A 163 -6.57 0.49 10.34
C ILE A 163 -5.78 0.98 11.56
N ASP A 164 -6.44 1.11 12.70
CA ASP A 164 -5.87 1.68 13.92
C ASP A 164 -4.68 0.86 14.44
N GLU A 165 -4.76 -0.47 14.36
CA GLU A 165 -3.68 -1.38 14.74
C GLU A 165 -2.58 -1.53 13.68
N SER A 166 -2.74 -0.89 12.51
CA SER A 166 -1.78 -0.94 11.40
C SER A 166 -1.47 -2.36 10.92
N LEU A 167 -2.44 -3.28 11.06
CA LEU A 167 -2.34 -4.69 10.64
C LEU A 167 -2.31 -4.86 9.12
N TRP A 168 -2.67 -3.80 8.38
CA TRP A 168 -2.60 -3.73 6.92
C TRP A 168 -1.19 -3.52 6.38
N ILE A 169 -0.28 -2.92 7.16
CA ILE A 169 1.07 -2.60 6.68
C ILE A 169 1.84 -3.85 6.23
N PRO A 170 1.86 -4.97 7.01
CA PRO A 170 2.53 -6.18 6.58
C PRO A 170 1.93 -6.77 5.29
N LEU A 171 0.61 -6.63 5.05
CA LEU A 171 0.00 -7.11 3.80
C LEU A 171 0.51 -6.31 2.59
N ILE A 172 0.61 -4.98 2.73
CA ILE A 172 1.13 -4.13 1.65
C ILE A 172 2.61 -4.42 1.39
N ILE A 173 3.42 -4.57 2.43
CA ILE A 173 4.84 -4.90 2.24
C ILE A 173 4.99 -6.29 1.61
N GLY A 174 4.18 -7.27 2.01
CA GLY A 174 4.13 -8.60 1.39
C GLY A 174 3.86 -8.52 -0.11
N HIS A 175 2.88 -7.71 -0.51
CA HIS A 175 2.58 -7.43 -1.92
C HIS A 175 3.79 -6.81 -2.65
N ILE A 176 4.41 -5.78 -2.07
CA ILE A 176 5.59 -5.11 -2.65
C ILE A 176 6.75 -6.09 -2.87
N LEU A 177 6.91 -7.10 -2.00
CA LEU A 177 7.97 -8.10 -2.13
C LEU A 177 7.72 -9.09 -3.29
N ASN A 178 6.46 -9.33 -3.67
CA ASN A 178 6.12 -10.19 -4.81
C ASN A 178 6.33 -9.48 -6.14
N ASN A 179 6.08 -8.17 -6.17
CA ASN A 179 6.03 -7.35 -7.39
C ASN A 179 7.42 -6.80 -7.81
N ARG A 180 8.50 -7.55 -7.51
CA ARG A 180 9.89 -7.20 -7.79
C ARG A 180 10.52 -8.08 -8.87
#